data_AF-A0A1F7MZU2-F1
#
_entry.id   AF-A0A1F7MZU2-F1
#
_cell.length_a   1.000
_cell.length_b   1.000
_cell.length_c   1.000
_cell.angle_alpha   90.00
_cell.angle_beta   90.00
_cell.angle_gamma   90.00
#
_symmetry.space_group_name_H-M   'P 1'
#
loop_
_entity.id
_entity.type
_entity.pdbx_description
1 polymer ?
#
loop_
_entity_poly.entity_id
_entity_poly.type
_entity_poly.pdbx_seq_one_letter_code
_entity_poly.pdbx_strand_id
1 'polypeptide(L)'
;MTFFCPYCERPTAKRTELGYIANDGTTGHVAGIACAACGYIAQDPGAEYVPDGHRLDVPSGMTAMQWFIERLRAMGCDPRPHP
;
A
#
# COMPACT_ATOMS: atom_id res chain seq x y z
N MET A 1 -11.65 -20.77 0.69
CA MET A 1 -12.14 -20.13 1.93
C MET A 1 -12.52 -18.70 1.58
N THR A 2 -13.77 -18.31 1.84
CA THR A 2 -14.28 -16.96 1.51
C THR A 2 -13.91 -16.00 2.63
N PHE A 3 -13.14 -14.95 2.31
CA PHE A 3 -12.68 -13.97 3.30
C PHE A 3 -13.51 -12.68 3.17
N PHE A 4 -14.09 -12.24 4.29
CA PHE A 4 -14.95 -11.05 4.33
C PHE A 4 -14.12 -9.80 4.60
N CYS A 5 -14.45 -8.71 3.91
CA CYS A 5 -13.82 -7.42 4.17
C CYS A 5 -14.26 -6.91 5.56
N PRO A 6 -13.33 -6.57 6.47
CA PRO A 6 -13.69 -6.07 7.80
C PRO A 6 -14.36 -4.68 7.77
N TYR A 7 -14.25 -3.96 6.64
CA TYR A 7 -14.84 -2.62 6.49
C TYR A 7 -16.23 -2.64 5.85
N CYS A 8 -16.39 -3.32 4.72
CA CYS A 8 -17.66 -3.33 3.97
C CYS A 8 -18.43 -4.65 4.05
N GLU A 9 -17.93 -5.63 4.81
CA GLU A 9 -18.56 -6.93 5.08
C GLU A 9 -18.92 -7.75 3.83
N ARG A 10 -18.33 -7.43 2.68
CA ARG A 10 -18.51 -8.18 1.43
C ARG A 10 -17.46 -9.29 1.31
N PRO A 11 -17.79 -10.45 0.71
CA PRO A 11 -16.88 -11.58 0.51
C PRO A 11 -15.87 -11.34 -0.63
N THR A 12 -15.33 -10.13 -0.71
CA THR A 12 -14.48 -9.64 -1.81
C THR A 12 -13.07 -9.31 -1.35
N ALA A 13 -12.76 -9.52 -0.07
CA ALA A 13 -11.42 -9.33 0.46
C ALA A 13 -10.57 -10.58 0.22
N LYS A 14 -9.28 -10.37 -0.06
CA LYS A 14 -8.31 -11.44 -0.27
C LYS A 14 -7.04 -11.11 0.50
N ARG A 15 -6.41 -12.14 1.06
CA ARG A 15 -5.02 -12.03 1.51
C ARG A 15 -4.11 -11.91 0.29
N THR A 16 -3.16 -11.00 0.34
CA THR A 16 -2.27 -10.68 -0.78
C THR A 16 -1.00 -10.01 -0.26
N GLU A 17 -0.01 -9.89 -1.14
CA GLU A 17 1.18 -9.09 -0.87
C GLU A 17 0.89 -7.64 -1.24
N LEU A 18 1.09 -6.75 -0.27
CA LEU A 18 0.91 -5.32 -0.44
C LEU A 18 2.28 -4.70 -0.71
N GLY A 19 2.38 -3.91 -1.78
CA GLY A 19 3.56 -3.11 -2.04
C GLY A 19 3.82 -2.15 -0.87
N TYR A 20 5.08 -2.11 -0.43
CA TYR A 20 5.54 -1.30 0.68
C TYR A 20 6.74 -0.45 0.24
N ILE A 21 6.75 0.82 0.64
CA ILE A 21 7.87 1.72 0.41
C ILE A 21 8.31 2.23 1.78
N ALA A 22 9.52 1.85 2.20
CA ALA A 22 10.12 2.33 3.44
C ALA A 22 10.52 3.81 3.33
N ASN A 23 10.71 4.46 4.48
CA ASN A 23 11.06 5.88 4.54
C ASN A 23 12.37 6.22 3.82
N ASP A 24 13.29 5.28 3.70
CA ASP A 24 14.54 5.45 3.00
C ASP A 24 14.43 5.21 1.48
N GLY A 25 13.23 4.94 0.96
CA GLY A 25 12.96 4.69 -0.45
C GLY A 25 13.16 3.25 -0.88
N THR A 26 13.54 2.33 0.02
CA THR A 26 13.56 0.90 -0.32
C THR A 26 12.14 0.37 -0.55
N THR A 27 11.98 -0.45 -1.58
CA THR A 27 10.71 -1.12 -1.86
C THR A 27 10.73 -2.57 -1.43
N GLY A 28 9.56 -3.06 -1.08
CA GLY A 28 9.33 -4.44 -0.73
C GLY A 28 7.86 -4.74 -0.69
N HIS A 29 7.53 -5.84 -0.04
CA HIS A 29 6.17 -6.27 0.18
C HIS A 29 5.94 -6.71 1.63
N VAL A 30 4.69 -6.63 2.06
CA VAL A 30 4.19 -7.15 3.34
C VAL A 30 2.94 -7.97 3.09
N ALA A 31 2.74 -9.04 3.86
CA ALA A 31 1.46 -9.74 3.84
C ALA A 31 0.34 -8.84 4.37
N GLY A 32 -0.83 -8.89 3.72
CA GLY A 32 -2.00 -8.15 4.15
C GLY A 32 -3.26 -8.55 3.41
N ILE A 33 -4.27 -7.70 3.51
CA ILE A 33 -5.60 -7.90 2.99
C ILE A 33 -5.96 -6.72 2.08
N ALA A 34 -6.52 -7.01 0.91
CA ALA A 34 -7.11 -6.02 0.02
C ALA A 34 -8.54 -6.40 -0.37
N CYS A 35 -9.44 -5.41 -0.41
CA CYS A 35 -10.84 -5.58 -0.81
C CYS A 35 -11.12 -4.90 -2.15
N ALA A 36 -11.47 -5.69 -3.16
CA ALA A 36 -11.78 -5.17 -4.49
C ALA A 36 -13.08 -4.33 -4.54
N ALA A 37 -14.01 -4.52 -3.59
CA ALA A 37 -15.30 -3.84 -3.62
C ALA A 37 -15.27 -2.42 -3.04
N CYS A 38 -14.48 -2.19 -1.99
CA CYS A 38 -14.44 -0.89 -1.29
C CYS A 38 -13.04 -0.27 -1.25
N GLY A 39 -12.01 -0.94 -1.78
CA GLY A 39 -10.63 -0.45 -1.75
C GLY A 39 -9.96 -0.53 -0.39
N TYR A 40 -10.58 -1.19 0.61
CA TYR A 40 -9.96 -1.38 1.92
C TYR A 40 -8.67 -2.19 1.79
N ILE A 41 -7.59 -1.66 2.34
CA ILE A 41 -6.27 -2.30 2.37
C ILE A 41 -5.75 -2.22 3.81
N ALA A 42 -5.27 -3.33 4.34
CA ALA A 42 -4.62 -3.37 5.66
C ALA A 42 -3.51 -4.42 5.68
N GLN A 43 -2.38 -4.09 6.31
CA GLN A 43 -1.31 -5.04 6.58
C GLN A 43 -1.78 -6.07 7.63
N ASP A 44 -1.34 -7.32 7.50
CA ASP A 44 -1.56 -8.33 8.52
C ASP A 44 -0.76 -7.98 9.79
N PRO A 45 -1.36 -8.03 10.99
CA PRO A 45 -0.63 -7.79 12.23
C PRO A 45 0.54 -8.77 12.38
N GLY A 46 1.76 -8.25 12.48
CA GLY A 46 2.98 -9.05 12.58
C GLY A 46 3.57 -9.51 11.25
N ALA A 47 3.06 -9.04 10.10
CA ALA A 47 3.68 -9.31 8.81
C ALA A 47 5.11 -8.75 8.76
N GLU A 48 6.06 -9.61 8.40
CA GLU A 48 7.44 -9.22 8.16
C GLU A 48 7.57 -8.51 6.81
N TYR A 49 8.44 -7.50 6.78
CA TYR A 49 8.80 -6.81 5.55
C TYR A 49 9.77 -7.65 4.73
N VAL A 50 9.46 -7.87 3.46
CA VAL A 50 10.31 -8.59 2.51
C VAL A 50 10.82 -7.59 1.46
N PRO A 51 12.14 -7.32 1.41
CA PRO A 51 12.69 -6.36 0.45
C PRO A 51 12.72 -6.92 -0.96
N ASP A 52 12.35 -6.10 -1.96
CA ASP A 52 12.44 -6.46 -3.38
C ASP A 52 13.83 -6.17 -3.97
N GLY A 53 14.71 -5.51 -3.20
CA GLY A 53 16.05 -5.11 -3.64
C GLY A 53 16.09 -3.86 -4.52
N HIS A 54 14.95 -3.20 -4.73
CA HIS A 54 14.86 -1.92 -5.44
C HIS A 54 14.82 -0.73 -4.48
N ARG A 55 15.43 0.39 -4.89
CA ARG A 55 15.40 1.65 -4.17
C ARG A 55 14.90 2.74 -5.11
N LEU A 56 13.87 3.46 -4.68
CA LEU A 56 13.35 4.61 -5.39
C LEU A 56 14.29 5.79 -5.21
N ASP A 57 14.46 6.57 -6.28
CA ASP A 57 15.13 7.86 -6.21
C ASP A 57 14.15 8.92 -5.67
N VAL A 58 14.09 8.98 -4.34
CA VAL A 58 13.28 9.96 -3.60
C VAL A 58 14.15 11.21 -3.40
N PRO A 59 13.75 12.38 -3.95
CA PRO A 59 14.52 13.61 -3.80
C PRO A 59 14.82 13.95 -2.34
N SER A 60 16.01 14.50 -2.08
CA SER A 60 16.41 14.91 -0.73
C SER A 60 15.41 15.90 -0.13
N GLY A 61 14.93 15.64 1.09
CA GLY A 61 13.92 16.45 1.77
C GLY A 61 12.47 16.04 1.51
N MET A 62 12.25 15.02 0.68
CA MET A 62 10.94 14.42 0.42
C MET A 62 10.80 13.07 1.13
N THR A 63 9.62 12.77 1.66
CA THR A 63 9.31 11.43 2.18
C THR A 63 8.87 10.50 1.06
N ALA A 64 9.04 9.18 1.24
CA ALA A 64 8.52 8.16 0.32
C ALA A 64 7.01 8.35 0.02
N MET A 65 6.22 8.75 1.02
CA MET A 65 4.80 9.03 0.86
C MET A 65 4.53 10.26 -0.01
N GLN A 66 5.29 11.34 0.20
CA GLN A 66 5.18 12.55 -0.64
C GLN A 66 5.54 12.24 -2.10
N TRP A 67 6.64 11.51 -2.32
CA TRP A 67 7.04 11.04 -3.64
C TRP A 67 5.95 10.22 -4.31
N PHE A 68 5.34 9.28 -3.57
CA PHE A 68 4.27 8.44 -4.09
C PHE A 68 3.02 9.25 -4.49
N ILE A 69 2.61 10.19 -3.63
CA ILE A 69 1.49 11.11 -3.90
C ILE A 69 1.73 11.95 -5.16
N GLU A 70 2.94 12.51 -5.32
CA GLU A 70 3.29 13.28 -6.52
C GLU A 70 3.25 12.43 -7.79
N ARG A 71 3.72 11.18 -7.73
CA ARG A 71 3.64 10.24 -8.85
C ARG A 71 2.21 9.89 -9.22
N LEU A 72 1.34 9.65 -8.23
CA LEU A 72 -0.10 9.45 -8.47
C LEU A 72 -0.72 10.66 -9.17
N ARG A 73 -0.41 11.88 -8.71
CA ARG A 73 -0.87 13.13 -9.34
C ARG A 73 -0.38 13.28 -10.77
N ALA A 74 0.87 12.94 -11.05
CA ALA A 74 1.43 12.96 -12.41
C ALA A 74 0.73 11.97 -13.35
N MET A 75 0.15 10.89 -12.83
CA MET A 75 -0.67 9.93 -13.60
C MET A 75 -2.14 10.35 -13.73
N GLY A 76 -2.52 11.52 -13.21
CA GLY A 76 -3.89 12.04 -13.26
C GLY A 76 -4.79 11.54 -12.13
N CYS A 77 -4.24 10.88 -11.09
CA CYS A 77 -4.99 10.53 -9.90
C CYS A 77 -5.00 11.70 -8.89
N ASP A 78 -6.11 11.90 -8.18
CA ASP A 78 -6.20 12.88 -7.09
C ASP A 78 -6.28 12.16 -5.72
N PRO A 79 -5.14 11.72 -5.15
CA PRO A 79 -5.12 11.06 -3.86
C PRO A 79 -5.47 12.06 -2.76
N ARG A 80 -6.62 11.84 -2.12
CA ARG A 80 -7.05 12.61 -0.95
C ARG A 80 -6.62 11.88 0.32
N PRO A 81 -6.03 12.56 1.31
CA PRO A 81 -5.82 11.95 2.61
C PRO A 81 -7.18 11.53 3.17
N HIS A 82 -7.27 10.30 3.63
CA HIS A 82 -8.43 9.85 4.39
C HIS A 82 -8.42 10.58 5.73
N PRO A 83 -9.53 11.20 6.17
CA PRO A 83 -9.64 11.83 7.48
C PRO A 83 -9.52 10.80 8.62
#